data_AF-A0A448UYR2-F1
#
_entry.id   AF-A0A448UYR2-F1
#
_cell.length_a   1.000
_cell.length_b   1.000
_cell.length_c   1.000
_cell.angle_alpha   90.00
_cell.angle_beta   90.00
_cell.angle_gamma   90.00
#
_symmetry.space_group_name_H-M   'P 1'
#
loop_
_entity.id
_entity.type
_entity.pdbx_description
1 polymer ?
#
loop_
_entity_poly.entity_id
_entity_poly.type
_entity_poly.pdbx_seq_one_letter_code
_entity_poly.pdbx_strand_id
1 'polypeptide(L)' 'MAILLSGKRDGLSRRKFLEFAHELGISAKIADRVLREVLSATESMLEQAQEELPFDSHRLKQLTKVLKNRRLSLLP' A
#
# COMPACT_ATOMS: atom_id res chain seq x y z
N MET A 1 14.93 -1.20 3.50
CA MET A 1 14.73 -2.67 3.62
C MET A 1 13.25 -2.89 3.93
N ALA A 2 12.50 -3.62 3.11
CA ALA A 2 11.06 -3.83 3.36
C ALA A 2 10.86 -5.04 4.29
N ILE A 3 10.03 -4.87 5.32
CA ILE A 3 9.64 -5.95 6.23
C ILE A 3 8.75 -6.95 5.47
N LEU A 4 8.97 -8.24 5.69
CA LEU A 4 8.13 -9.30 5.12
C LEU A 4 6.78 -9.33 5.83
N LEU A 5 5.70 -9.37 5.05
CA LEU A 5 4.34 -9.53 5.56
C LEU A 5 3.94 -10.99 5.36
N SER A 6 3.89 -11.76 6.45
CA SER A 6 3.67 -13.22 6.44
C SER A 6 4.58 -13.94 5.42
N GLY A 7 5.88 -13.64 5.47
CA GLY A 7 6.91 -14.25 4.60
C GLY A 7 6.95 -13.76 3.15
N LYS A 8 6.09 -12.80 2.76
CA LYS A 8 6.02 -12.26 1.38
C LYS A 8 6.45 -10.80 1.32
N ARG A 9 7.09 -10.40 0.21
CA ARG A 9 7.44 -9.00 -0.09
C ARG A 9 6.35 -8.28 -0.87
N ASP A 10 5.45 -9.04 -1.50
CA ASP A 10 4.62 -8.61 -2.60
C ASP A 10 3.28 -9.36 -2.61
N GLY A 11 2.34 -8.84 -3.41
CA GLY A 11 0.95 -9.31 -3.43
C GLY A 11 0.21 -8.98 -2.14
N LEU A 12 0.50 -7.82 -1.54
CA LEU A 12 -0.20 -7.28 -0.38
C LEU A 12 -1.65 -6.99 -0.72
N SER A 13 -2.55 -7.44 0.15
CA SER A 13 -3.97 -7.14 0.09
C SER A 13 -4.48 -6.83 1.48
N ARG A 14 -5.64 -6.18 1.57
CA ARG A 14 -6.30 -5.89 2.84
C ARG A 14 -6.45 -7.15 3.69
N ARG A 15 -6.92 -8.25 3.09
CA ARG A 15 -7.07 -9.55 3.75
C ARG A 15 -5.76 -10.02 4.39
N LYS A 16 -4.66 -10.06 3.63
CA LYS A 16 -3.36 -10.52 4.13
C LYS A 16 -2.80 -9.62 5.23
N PHE A 17 -3.04 -8.31 5.14
CA PHE A 17 -2.64 -7.37 6.18
C PHE A 17 -3.40 -7.63 7.49
N LEU A 18 -4.71 -7.85 7.42
CA LEU A 18 -5.54 -8.16 8.58
C LEU A 18 -5.21 -9.53 9.17
N GLU A 19 -4.94 -10.54 8.34
CA GLU A 19 -4.47 -11.86 8.77
C GLU A 19 -3.15 -11.75 9.55
N PHE A 20 -2.17 -11.01 9.02
CA PHE A 20 -0.92 -10.76 9.71
C PHE A 20 -1.11 -10.01 11.03
N ALA A 21 -1.97 -8.99 11.06
CA ALA A 21 -2.28 -8.29 12.31
C ALA A 21 -2.91 -9.23 13.35
N HIS A 22 -3.78 -10.13 12.92
CA HIS A 22 -4.37 -11.16 13.78
C HIS A 22 -3.31 -12.14 14.30
N GLU A 23 -2.35 -12.59 13.48
CA GLU A 23 -1.22 -13.42 13.91
C GLU A 23 -0.38 -12.75 15.01
N LEU A 24 -0.33 -11.41 15.03
CA LEU A 24 0.34 -10.62 16.07
C LEU A 24 -0.54 -10.32 17.29
N GLY A 25 -1.78 -10.83 17.34
CA GLY A 25 -2.73 -10.56 18.42
C GLY A 25 -3.39 -9.18 18.35
N ILE A 26 -3.29 -8.48 17.22
CA ILE A 26 -3.91 -7.16 17.02
C ILE A 26 -5.35 -7.35 16.54
N SER A 27 -6.29 -6.63 17.16
CA SER A 27 -7.69 -6.67 16.73
C SER A 27 -7.85 -6.16 15.29
N ALA A 28 -8.74 -6.81 14.53
CA ALA A 28 -9.05 -6.42 13.15
C ALA A 28 -9.52 -4.95 13.05
N LYS A 29 -10.20 -4.44 14.08
CA LYS A 29 -10.65 -3.04 14.16
C LYS A 29 -9.48 -2.06 14.22
N ILE A 30 -8.47 -2.33 15.05
CA ILE A 30 -7.28 -1.50 15.16
C ILE A 30 -6.47 -1.58 13.86
N ALA A 31 -6.28 -2.80 13.34
CA ALA A 31 -5.56 -3.02 12.10
C ALA A 31 -6.20 -2.28 10.92
N ASP A 32 -7.54 -2.36 10.76
CA ASP A 32 -8.26 -1.64 9.71
C ASP A 32 -8.13 -0.12 9.85
N ARG A 33 -8.19 0.40 11.09
CA ARG A 33 -8.00 1.82 11.36
C ARG A 33 -6.61 2.29 10.91
N VAL A 34 -5.56 1.57 11.31
CA VAL A 34 -4.17 1.90 10.94
C VAL A 34 -4.00 1.82 9.42
N LEU A 35 -4.57 0.80 8.77
CA LEU A 35 -4.50 0.67 7.32
C LEU A 35 -5.13 1.87 6.62
N ARG A 36 -6.32 2.31 7.07
CA ARG A 36 -6.98 3.51 6.52
C ARG A 36 -6.16 4.78 6.74
N GLU A 37 -5.58 4.94 7.92
CA GLU A 37 -4.75 6.10 8.26
C GLU A 37 -3.53 6.20 7.33
N VAL A 38 -2.82 5.08 7.13
CA VAL A 38 -1.68 5.03 6.20
C VAL A 38 -2.12 5.32 4.76
N LEU A 39 -3.21 4.69 4.29
CA LEU A 39 -3.71 4.93 2.93
C LEU A 39 -4.15 6.39 2.72
N SER A 40 -4.73 7.02 3.73
CA SER A 40 -5.10 8.44 3.67
C SER A 40 -3.85 9.33 3.66
N ALA A 41 -2.88 9.07 4.54
CA ALA A 41 -1.64 9.84 4.62
C ALA A 41 -0.80 9.76 3.33
N THR A 42 -0.89 8.66 2.59
CA THR A 42 -0.13 8.47 1.34
C THR A 42 -0.97 8.73 0.08
N GLU A 43 -2.14 9.38 0.20
CA GLU A 43 -3.02 9.62 -0.95
C GLU A 43 -2.37 10.50 -2.01
N SER A 44 -1.81 11.64 -1.60
CA SER A 44 -1.18 12.64 -2.48
C SER A 44 0.20 12.25 -3.00
N MET A 45 0.78 11.16 -2.51
CA MET A 45 2.13 10.74 -2.88
C MET A 45 2.24 10.40 -4.38
N LEU A 46 1.13 9.98 -5.00
CA LEU A 46 1.10 9.63 -6.42
C LEU A 46 1.21 10.86 -7.31
N GLU A 47 0.52 11.93 -6.94
CA GLU A 47 0.56 13.23 -7.59
C GLU A 47 1.95 13.86 -7.41
N GLN A 48 2.47 13.87 -6.18
CA GLN A 48 3.83 14.35 -5.87
C GLN A 48 4.90 13.59 -6.67
N ALA A 49 4.78 12.27 -6.77
CA ALA A 49 5.71 11.44 -7.52
C ALA A 49 5.72 11.77 -9.03
N GLN A 50 4.62 12.26 -9.60
CA GLN A 50 4.60 12.68 -11.02
C GLN A 50 5.34 14.01 -11.24
N GLU A 51 5.36 14.88 -10.24
CA GLU A 51 6.00 16.20 -10.31
C GLU A 51 7.50 16.12 -9.98
N GLU A 52 7.88 15.28 -9.02
CA GLU A 52 9.23 15.29 -8.45
C GLU A 52 10.17 14.22 -9.01
N LEU A 53 9.65 13.12 -9.58
CA LEU A 53 10.51 12.02 -10.06
C LEU A 53 11.08 12.30 -11.46
N PRO A 54 12.40 12.11 -11.67
CA PRO A 54 13.05 12.35 -12.96
C PRO A 54 12.86 11.17 -13.92
N PHE A 55 11.63 10.70 -14.07
CA PHE A 55 11.27 9.59 -14.96
C PHE A 55 10.64 10.11 -16.25
N ASP A 56 10.86 9.39 -17.35
CA ASP A 56 10.15 9.65 -18.59
C ASP A 56 8.64 9.38 -18.43
N SER A 57 7.84 9.98 -19.31
CA SER A 57 6.38 9.93 -19.24
C SER A 57 5.81 8.50 -19.34
N HIS A 58 6.52 7.58 -20.00
CA HIS A 58 6.10 6.19 -20.12
C HIS A 58 6.32 5.43 -18.81
N ARG A 59 7.50 5.59 -18.18
CA ARG A 59 7.81 5.01 -16.86
C ARG A 59 6.89 5.56 -15.77
N LEU A 60 6.59 6.86 -15.79
CA LEU A 60 5.62 7.46 -14.85
C LEU A 60 4.22 6.86 -14.98
N LYS A 61 3.73 6.65 -16.21
CA LYS A 61 2.42 6.01 -16.43
C LYS A 61 2.40 4.57 -15.91
N GLN A 62 3.45 3.80 -16.18
CA GLN A 62 3.56 2.43 -15.68
C GLN A 62 3.61 2.38 -14.15
N LEU A 63 4.45 3.22 -13.53
CA LEU A 63 4.57 3.33 -12.09
C LEU A 63 3.22 3.72 -11.45
N THR A 64 2.57 4.76 -11.98
CA THR A 64 1.27 5.23 -11.51
C THR A 64 0.22 4.12 -11.59
N LYS A 65 0.17 3.37 -12.70
CA LYS A 65 -0.74 2.23 -12.87
C LYS A 65 -0.51 1.16 -11.81
N VAL A 66 0.76 0.78 -11.57
CA VAL A 66 1.11 -0.23 -10.56
C VAL A 66 0.72 0.23 -9.15
N LEU A 67 1.03 1.47 -8.79
CA LEU A 67 0.73 2.02 -7.47
C LEU A 67 -0.79 2.15 -7.23
N LYS A 68 -1.56 2.62 -8.23
CA LYS A 68 -3.03 2.65 -8.16
C LYS A 68 -3.62 1.26 -7.94
N ASN A 69 -3.17 0.26 -8.68
CA ASN A 69 -3.66 -1.12 -8.54
C ASN A 69 -3.31 -1.72 -7.17
N ARG A 70 -2.14 -1.38 -6.62
CA ARG A 70 -1.75 -1.80 -5.26
C ARG A 70 -2.64 -1.15 -4.20
N ARG A 71 -2.92 0.15 -4.31
CA ARG A 71 -3.85 0.87 -3.41
C ARG A 71 -5.23 0.22 -3.43
N LEU A 72 -5.77 -0.08 -4.60
CA LEU A 72 -7.06 -0.77 -4.75
C LEU A 72 -7.10 -2.13 -4.04
N SER A 73 -6.00 -2.88 -4.05
CA SER A 73 -5.92 -4.18 -3.36
C SER A 73 -5.96 -4.08 -1.82
N LEU A 74 -5.77 -2.88 -1.28
CA LEU A 74 -5.76 -2.57 0.15
C LEU A 74 -7.02 -1.84 0.62
N LEU A 75 -7.85 -1.36 -0.31
CA LEU A 75 -9.11 -0.71 0.01
C LEU A 75 -10.20 -1.75 0.40
N PRO A 76 -11.23 -1.33 1.16
CA PRO A 76 -12.35 -2.18 1.53
C PRO A 76 -13.14 -2.70 0.32
#